data_AF-A0A530QRX0-F1
#
_entry.id   AF-A0A530QRX0-F1
#
_cell.length_a   1.000
_cell.length_b   1.000
_cell.length_c   1.000
_cell.angle_alpha   90.00
_cell.angle_beta   90.00
_cell.angle_gamma   90.00
#
_symmetry.space_group_name_H-M   'P 1'
#
loop_
_entity.id
_entity.type
_entity.pdbx_description
1 polymer ?
#
loop_
_entity_poly.entity_id
_entity_poly.type
_entity_poly.pdbx_seq_one_letter_code
_entity_poly.pdbx_strand_id
1 'polypeptide(L)'
;FEDIDRFNGEHDGPGIILKIGAHCGPSIAVTLNDNLDYFGQTVNVAARVQSLAEAGQICISEALHSAPGVSEMLAGHRVVAFDAPLRGVEGDATVYRIMRG
;
A
#
# COMPACT_ATOMS: atom_id res chain seq x y z
N PHE A 1 -12.52 5.03 -1.25
CA PHE A 1 -13.16 4.58 0.00
C PHE A 1 -14.68 4.68 -0.04
N GLU A 2 -15.28 5.50 -0.92
CA GLU A 2 -16.76 5.59 -1.06
C GLU A 2 -17.44 4.23 -1.26
N ASP A 3 -16.83 3.32 -2.04
CA ASP A 3 -17.38 1.96 -2.19
C ASP A 3 -17.39 1.15 -0.88
N ILE A 4 -16.42 1.39 0.01
CA ILE A 4 -16.37 0.76 1.34
C ILE A 4 -17.41 1.38 2.25
N ASP A 5 -17.58 2.70 2.20
CA ASP A 5 -18.62 3.41 2.95
C ASP A 5 -20.00 2.92 2.53
N ARG A 6 -20.23 2.74 1.22
CA ARG A 6 -21.45 2.13 0.67
C ARG A 6 -21.61 0.69 1.15
N PHE A 7 -20.59 -0.15 1.03
CA PHE A 7 -20.63 -1.54 1.50
C PHE A 7 -21.02 -1.63 2.98
N ASN A 8 -20.41 -0.77 3.81
CA ASN A 8 -20.70 -0.69 5.24
C ASN A 8 -22.13 -0.20 5.52
N GLY A 9 -22.70 0.68 4.69
CA GLY A 9 -24.08 1.14 4.83
C GLY A 9 -25.14 0.14 4.36
N GLU A 10 -24.78 -0.77 3.45
CA GLU A 10 -25.68 -1.79 2.89
C GLU A 10 -25.72 -3.09 3.72
N HIS A 11 -24.86 -3.26 4.72
CA HIS A 11 -24.75 -4.49 5.51
C HIS A 11 -24.93 -4.22 7.01
N ASP A 12 -25.81 -5.00 7.67
CA ASP A 12 -26.08 -4.92 9.13
C ASP A 12 -24.96 -5.49 10.02
N GLY A 13 -23.78 -5.77 9.45
CA GLY A 13 -22.62 -6.34 10.14
C GLY A 13 -21.62 -5.29 10.64
N PRO A 14 -20.58 -5.70 11.39
CA PRO A 14 -19.47 -4.81 11.70
C PRO A 14 -18.81 -4.32 10.40
N GLY A 15 -18.69 -3.00 10.26
CA GLY A 15 -18.10 -2.39 9.07
C GLY A 15 -16.65 -2.84 8.85
N ILE A 16 -16.26 -2.92 7.58
CA ILE A 16 -14.89 -3.19 7.19
C ILE A 16 -14.11 -1.89 7.04
N ILE A 17 -12.80 -1.96 7.26
CA ILE A 17 -11.89 -0.85 7.02
C ILE A 17 -10.72 -1.31 6.17
N LEU A 18 -10.33 -0.47 5.21
CA LEU A 18 -9.19 -0.77 4.35
C LEU A 18 -7.91 -0.18 4.91
N LYS A 19 -6.86 -0.98 4.81
CA LYS A 19 -5.46 -0.59 5.03
C LYS A 19 -4.72 -0.92 3.75
N ILE A 20 -4.19 0.08 3.05
CA ILE A 20 -3.56 -0.12 1.74
C ILE A 20 -2.06 0.15 1.85
N GLY A 21 -1.26 -0.73 1.28
CA GLY A 21 0.17 -0.54 1.10
C GLY A 21 0.57 -0.82 -0.33
N ALA A 22 1.46 0.01 -0.88
CA ALA A 22 1.96 -0.19 -2.22
C ALA A 22 3.49 -0.02 -2.30
N HIS A 23 4.09 -0.83 -3.16
CA HIS A 23 5.51 -0.86 -3.45
C HIS A 23 5.69 -1.33 -4.90
N CYS A 24 6.74 -0.87 -5.57
CA CYS A 24 7.09 -1.33 -6.90
C CYS A 24 8.53 -1.85 -6.95
N GLY A 25 8.73 -2.87 -7.77
CA GLY A 25 9.99 -3.56 -7.93
C GLY A 25 9.81 -4.83 -8.78
N PRO A 26 10.89 -5.57 -9.05
CA PRO A 26 10.82 -6.82 -9.80
C PRO A 26 10.06 -7.90 -9.01
N SER A 27 9.20 -8.64 -9.68
CA SER A 27 8.49 -9.79 -9.10
C SER A 27 8.42 -10.94 -10.09
N ILE A 28 8.26 -12.16 -9.57
CA ILE A 28 8.05 -13.35 -10.39
C ILE A 28 6.55 -13.60 -10.47
N ALA A 29 6.00 -13.62 -11.68
CA ALA A 29 4.62 -14.02 -11.91
C ALA A 29 4.59 -15.49 -12.36
N VAL A 30 3.73 -16.30 -11.76
CA VAL A 30 3.56 -17.73 -12.05
C VAL A 30 2.10 -18.09 -11.97
N THR A 31 1.65 -18.99 -12.84
CA THR A 31 0.28 -19.51 -12.79
C THR A 31 0.27 -20.81 -11.98
N LEU A 32 -0.51 -20.85 -10.91
CA LEU A 32 -0.72 -22.02 -10.06
C LEU A 32 -2.23 -22.28 -9.93
N ASN A 33 -2.68 -23.52 -10.18
CA ASN A 33 -4.10 -23.88 -10.13
C ASN A 33 -5.00 -22.94 -10.97
N ASP A 34 -4.58 -22.63 -12.19
CA ASP A 34 -5.24 -21.70 -13.12
C ASP A 34 -5.39 -20.26 -12.61
N ASN A 35 -4.71 -19.90 -11.52
CA ASN A 35 -4.66 -18.54 -10.97
C ASN A 35 -3.27 -17.92 -11.13
N LEU A 36 -3.22 -16.64 -11.48
CA LEU A 36 -1.98 -15.88 -11.57
C LEU A 36 -1.54 -15.42 -10.17
N ASP A 37 -0.36 -15.85 -9.75
CA ASP A 37 0.25 -15.48 -8.48
C ASP A 37 1.57 -14.70 -8.68
N TYR A 38 1.89 -13.83 -7.72
CA TYR A 38 3.11 -13.02 -7.70
C TYR A 38 3.98 -13.37 -6.48
N PHE A 39 5.28 -13.57 -6.72
CA PHE A 39 6.27 -13.95 -5.71
C PHE A 39 7.48 -13.01 -5.73
N GLY A 40 8.22 -13.03 -4.61
CA GLY A 40 9.51 -12.34 -4.46
C GLY A 40 9.50 -11.28 -3.36
N GLN A 41 10.61 -10.55 -3.27
CA GLN A 41 10.78 -9.52 -2.24
C GLN A 41 9.78 -8.36 -2.39
N THR A 42 9.46 -7.98 -3.63
CA THR A 42 8.54 -6.86 -3.93
C THR A 42 7.15 -7.04 -3.29
N VAL A 43 6.53 -8.21 -3.45
CA VAL A 43 5.21 -8.48 -2.85
C VAL A 43 5.27 -8.52 -1.32
N ASN A 44 6.36 -9.03 -0.76
CA ASN A 44 6.59 -9.04 0.67
C ASN A 44 6.77 -7.63 1.24
N VAL A 45 7.49 -6.75 0.53
CA VAL A 45 7.65 -5.34 0.93
C VAL A 45 6.31 -4.61 0.83
N ALA A 46 5.54 -4.80 -0.25
CA ALA A 46 4.20 -4.22 -0.37
C ALA A 46 3.28 -4.60 0.81
N ALA A 47 3.26 -5.87 1.19
CA ALA A 47 2.50 -6.36 2.35
C ALA A 47 2.98 -5.73 3.67
N ARG A 48 4.29 -5.53 3.84
CA ARG A 48 4.83 -4.88 5.05
C ARG A 48 4.51 -3.38 5.07
N VAL A 49 4.60 -2.69 3.93
CA VAL A 49 4.15 -1.28 3.81
C VAL A 49 2.67 -1.17 4.16
N GLN A 50 1.84 -2.12 3.75
CA GLN A 50 0.42 -2.16 4.11
C GLN A 50 0.21 -2.30 5.62
N SER A 51 1.05 -3.10 6.29
CA SER A 51 0.95 -3.29 7.73
C SER A 51 1.17 -1.99 8.53
N LEU A 52 1.95 -1.05 7.97
CA LEU A 52 2.23 0.29 8.53
C LEU A 52 1.12 1.32 8.32
N ALA A 53 0.15 1.05 7.43
CA ALA A 53 -1.02 1.90 7.32
C ALA A 53 -1.84 1.81 8.62
N GLU A 54 -2.55 2.87 8.99
CA GLU A 54 -3.65 2.75 9.94
C GLU A 54 -4.97 2.54 9.19
N ALA A 55 -6.04 2.37 9.95
CA ALA A 55 -7.38 2.19 9.42
C ALA A 55 -7.76 3.36 8.47
N GLY A 56 -8.12 3.04 7.23
CA GLY A 56 -8.49 4.02 6.20
C GLY A 56 -7.31 4.74 5.54
N GLN A 57 -6.07 4.27 5.74
CA GLN A 57 -4.88 4.92 5.21
C GLN A 57 -4.23 4.15 4.06
N ILE A 58 -3.47 4.91 3.28
CA ILE A 58 -2.61 4.41 2.21
C ILE A 58 -1.17 4.75 2.59
N CYS A 59 -0.30 3.74 2.61
CA CYS A 59 1.14 3.89 2.73
C CYS A 59 1.83 3.44 1.44
N ILE A 60 2.84 4.17 0.99
CA ILE A 60 3.67 3.79 -0.15
C ILE A 60 5.15 3.83 0.22
N SER A 61 5.94 2.90 -0.32
CA SER A 61 7.40 2.92 -0.14
C SER A 61 8.07 4.06 -0.93
N GLU A 62 9.27 4.46 -0.52
CA GLU A 62 10.19 5.30 -1.32
C GLU A 62 10.28 4.92 -2.80
N ALA A 63 10.50 3.63 -3.10
CA ALA A 63 10.65 3.17 -4.48
C ALA A 63 9.45 3.52 -5.38
N LEU A 64 8.23 3.47 -4.81
CA LEU A 64 7.01 3.84 -5.52
C LEU A 64 6.80 5.34 -5.53
N HIS A 65 7.05 6.03 -4.42
CA HIS A 65 6.93 7.49 -4.36
C HIS A 65 7.83 8.19 -5.40
N SER A 66 9.04 7.67 -5.59
CA SER A 66 10.03 8.17 -6.53
C SER A 66 9.86 7.63 -7.97
N ALA A 67 8.83 6.81 -8.24
CA ALA A 67 8.57 6.31 -9.58
C ALA A 67 8.01 7.41 -10.50
N PRO A 68 8.32 7.36 -11.82
CA PRO A 68 7.84 8.35 -12.78
C PRO A 68 6.30 8.51 -12.74
N GLY A 69 5.84 9.76 -12.70
CA GLY A 69 4.42 10.11 -12.70
C GLY A 69 3.73 10.03 -11.32
N VAL A 70 4.35 9.43 -10.30
CA VAL A 70 3.70 9.29 -8.99
C VAL A 70 3.58 10.62 -8.26
N SER A 71 4.62 11.48 -8.33
CA SER A 71 4.55 12.82 -7.72
C SER A 71 3.41 13.67 -8.30
N GLU A 72 3.17 13.59 -9.61
CA GLU A 72 2.06 14.28 -10.27
C GLU A 72 0.70 13.70 -9.86
N MET A 73 0.59 12.37 -9.78
CA MET A 73 -0.62 11.70 -9.29
C MET A 73 -0.95 12.04 -7.83
N LEU A 74 0.07 12.31 -7.02
CA LEU A 74 -0.09 12.73 -5.62
C LEU A 74 -0.30 14.24 -5.47
N ALA A 75 -0.29 15.02 -6.55
CA ALA A 75 -0.52 16.45 -6.49
C ALA A 75 -1.91 16.74 -5.90
N GLY A 76 -1.95 17.62 -4.89
CA GLY A 76 -3.18 17.95 -4.15
C GLY A 76 -3.49 17.02 -2.97
N HIS A 77 -2.69 15.98 -2.73
CA HIS A 77 -2.76 15.18 -1.51
C HIS A 77 -1.68 15.59 -0.51
N ARG A 78 -2.01 15.49 0.78
CA ARG A 78 -1.00 15.67 1.84
C ARG A 78 -0.24 14.37 2.01
N VAL A 79 1.06 14.41 1.73
CA VAL A 79 1.95 13.25 1.87
C VAL A 79 2.89 13.49 3.05
N VAL A 80 2.99 12.52 3.95
CA VAL A 80 3.84 12.58 5.15
C VAL A 80 4.83 11.42 5.14
N ALA A 81 6.13 11.74 5.06
CA ALA A 81 7.19 10.75 5.16
C ALA A 81 7.44 10.35 6.63
N PHE A 82 7.78 9.09 6.85
CA PHE A 82 8.25 8.56 8.13
C PHE A 82 9.14 7.34 7.89
N ASP A 83 10.07 7.10 8.79
CA ASP A 83 10.96 5.94 8.74
C ASP A 83 10.37 4.79 9.56
N ALA A 84 10.50 3.57 9.04
CA ALA A 84 10.04 2.36 9.71
C ALA A 84 10.90 1.14 9.36
N PRO A 85 11.13 0.22 10.31
CA PRO A 85 11.84 -1.01 10.03
C PRO A 85 11.00 -1.91 9.13
N LEU A 86 11.54 -2.30 7.98
CA LEU A 86 10.92 -3.30 7.10
C LEU A 86 11.81 -4.53 7.06
N ARG A 87 11.33 -5.66 7.58
CA ARG A 87 12.08 -6.93 7.58
C ARG A 87 12.62 -7.25 6.19
N GLY A 88 13.93 -7.46 6.04
CA GLY A 88 14.56 -7.77 4.76
C GLY A 88 14.86 -6.55 3.87
N VAL A 89 14.70 -5.35 4.40
CA VAL A 89 15.32 -4.11 3.91
C VAL A 89 16.43 -3.75 4.90
N GLU A 90 17.59 -3.34 4.42
CA GLU A 90 18.67 -2.87 5.30
C GLU A 90 18.31 -1.51 5.90
N GLY A 91 18.49 -1.38 7.22
CA GLY A 91 18.14 -0.16 7.95
C GLY A 91 16.64 0.12 8.02
N ASP A 92 16.31 1.36 8.34
CA ASP A 92 14.94 1.84 8.29
C ASP A 92 14.59 2.26 6.86
N ALA A 93 13.40 1.88 6.41
CA ALA A 93 12.88 2.28 5.12
C ALA A 93 12.00 3.53 5.26
N THR A 94 12.18 4.48 4.35
CA THR A 94 11.28 5.63 4.25
C THR A 94 9.97 5.22 3.59
N VAL A 95 8.87 5.53 4.27
CA VAL A 95 7.49 5.25 3.87
C VAL A 95 6.69 6.54 3.89
N TYR A 96 5.77 6.66 2.96
CA TYR A 96 4.93 7.84 2.77
C TYR A 96 3.49 7.50 3.06
N ARG A 97 2.89 8.21 4.02
CA ARG A 97 1.46 8.15 4.28
C ARG A 97 0.75 9.19 3.44
N ILE A 98 -0.24 8.77 2.66
CA ILE A 98 -1.09 9.65 1.86
C ILE A 98 -2.34 9.95 2.70
N MET A 99 -2.50 11.22 3.06
CA MET A 99 -3.67 11.71 3.76
C MET A 99 -4.65 12.30 2.76
N ARG A 100 -5.95 12.07 2.97
CA ARG A 100 -6.97 12.80 2.23
C ARG A 100 -6.84 14.29 2.58
N GLY A 101 -6.87 15.13 1.55
CA GLY A 101 -7.13 16.56 1.70
C GLY A 101 -8.58 16.81 2.07
#